data_AF-A0A7X9MTD4-F1
#
_entry.id   AF-A0A7X9MTD4-F1
#
_cell.length_a   1.000
_cell.length_b   1.000
_cell.length_c   1.000
_cell.angle_alpha   90.00
_cell.angle_beta   90.00
_cell.angle_gamma   90.00
#
_symmetry.space_group_name_H-M   'P 1'
#
loop_
_entity.id
_entity.type
_entity.pdbx_description
1 polymer ?
#
loop_
_entity_poly.entity_id
_entity_poly.type
_entity_poly.pdbx_seq_one_letter_code
_entity_poly.pdbx_strand_id
1 'polypeptide(L)'
;MIDAFKLLYKNRATNDITEEEVRNVIKSELLDEYTHPRVRQSCEKKYQMIASRVKNSKLSITQQEKILGVIDEEYMKLSRALEN
;
A
#
# COMPACT_ATOMS: atom_id res chain seq x y z
N MET A 1 -8.35 -9.18 -2.29
CA MET A 1 -7.30 -8.25 -1.84
C MET A 1 -5.98 -8.99 -1.66
N ILE A 2 -5.92 -10.01 -0.79
CA ILE A 2 -4.69 -10.77 -0.49
C ILE A 2 -4.01 -11.31 -1.74
N ASP A 3 -4.75 -11.88 -2.70
CA ASP A 3 -4.14 -12.38 -3.94
C ASP A 3 -3.52 -11.28 -4.80
N ALA A 4 -4.18 -10.11 -4.88
CA ALA A 4 -3.65 -8.95 -5.58
C ALA A 4 -2.38 -8.42 -4.90
N PHE A 5 -2.37 -8.40 -3.56
CA PHE A 5 -1.20 -8.07 -2.77
C PHE A 5 -0.05 -9.06 -3.01
N LYS A 6 -0.30 -10.38 -2.93
CA LYS A 6 0.70 -11.43 -3.21
C LYS A 6 1.35 -11.26 -4.58
N LEU A 7 0.57 -10.86 -5.60
CA LEU A 7 1.07 -10.61 -6.95
C LEU A 7 1.92 -9.35 -7.08
N LEU A 8 1.62 -8.28 -6.33
CA LEU A 8 2.40 -7.04 -6.30
C LEU A 8 3.68 -7.17 -5.46
N TYR A 9 3.61 -7.94 -4.37
CA TYR A 9 4.66 -8.05 -3.36
C TYR A 9 5.20 -9.48 -3.28
N LYS A 10 5.47 -10.10 -4.44
CA LYS A 10 5.86 -11.53 -4.57
C LYS A 10 6.97 -11.99 -3.62
N ASN A 11 7.91 -11.12 -3.26
CA ASN A 11 9.02 -11.45 -2.36
C ASN A 11 8.74 -11.13 -0.87
N ARG A 12 7.57 -10.60 -0.54
CA ARG A 12 7.19 -10.18 0.82
C ARG A 12 5.96 -10.89 1.38
N ALA A 13 5.19 -11.59 0.53
CA ALA A 13 3.99 -12.27 0.98
C ALA A 13 4.28 -13.73 1.32
N THR A 14 4.08 -14.11 2.58
CA THR A 14 3.99 -15.50 2.99
C THR A 14 2.66 -16.11 2.51
N ASN A 15 2.57 -17.44 2.44
CA ASN A 15 1.34 -18.11 2.00
C ASN A 15 0.16 -17.81 2.93
N ASP A 16 0.41 -17.56 4.21
CA ASP A 16 -0.61 -17.36 5.26
C ASP A 16 -0.77 -15.90 5.71
N ILE A 17 -0.49 -14.93 4.84
CA ILE A 17 -0.67 -13.52 5.19
C ILE A 17 -2.16 -13.18 5.43
N THR A 18 -2.43 -12.54 6.55
CA THR A 18 -3.74 -12.05 6.97
C THR A 18 -4.08 -10.70 6.34
N GLU A 19 -5.35 -10.30 6.39
CA GLU A 19 -5.75 -8.96 5.93
C GLU A 19 -5.10 -7.85 6.75
N GLU A 20 -4.97 -8.03 8.07
CA GLU A 20 -4.34 -7.06 8.96
C GLU A 20 -2.86 -6.87 8.62
N GLU A 21 -2.12 -7.95 8.37
CA GLU A 21 -0.73 -7.87 7.93
C GLU A 21 -0.58 -7.17 6.59
N VAL A 22 -1.49 -7.42 5.62
CA VAL A 22 -1.52 -6.68 4.35
C VAL A 22 -1.68 -5.18 4.60
N ARG A 23 -2.63 -4.78 5.45
CA ARG A 23 -2.87 -3.38 5.80
C ARG A 23 -1.67 -2.77 6.50
N ASN A 24 -1.01 -3.49 7.41
CA ASN A 24 0.21 -3.04 8.08
C ASN A 24 1.36 -2.80 7.10
N VAL A 25 1.54 -3.68 6.11
CA VAL A 25 2.57 -3.48 5.07
C VAL A 25 2.25 -2.24 4.22
N ILE A 26 0.98 -2.08 3.81
CA ILE A 26 0.53 -0.89 3.05
C ILE A 26 0.77 0.38 3.86
N LYS A 27 0.41 0.39 5.14
CA LYS A 27 0.63 1.51 6.06
C LYS A 27 2.12 1.84 6.18
N SER A 28 2.97 0.84 6.41
CA SER A 28 4.42 1.02 6.53
C SER A 28 5.02 1.62 5.24
N GLU A 29 4.49 1.21 4.08
CA GLU A 29 4.91 1.75 2.79
C GLU A 29 4.40 3.18 2.58
N LEU A 30 3.15 3.49 2.96
CA LEU A 30 2.60 4.86 2.91
C LEU A 30 3.41 5.82 3.79
N LEU A 31 3.82 5.37 4.98
CA LEU A 31 4.65 6.15 5.92
C LEU A 31 6.14 6.16 5.57
N ASP A 32 6.54 5.38 4.56
CA ASP A 32 7.92 5.27 4.09
C ASP A 32 8.91 4.93 5.23
N GLU A 33 8.49 4.03 6.12
CA GLU A 33 9.16 3.73 7.40
C GLU A 33 10.54 3.10 7.21
N TYR A 34 10.70 2.29 6.16
CA TYR A 34 11.97 1.61 5.83
C TYR A 34 12.96 2.48 5.07
N THR A 35 12.62 3.75 4.80
CA THR A 35 13.48 4.71 4.13
C THR A 35 14.20 5.58 5.16
N HIS A 36 15.49 5.86 4.92
CA HIS A 36 16.28 6.73 5.79
C HIS A 36 15.57 8.08 6.01
N PRO A 37 15.48 8.62 7.24
CA PRO A 37 14.67 9.80 7.54
C PRO A 37 14.94 11.01 6.64
N ARG A 38 16.20 11.21 6.24
CA ARG A 38 16.62 12.33 5.37
C ARG A 38 16.08 12.30 3.94
N VAL A 39 15.63 11.14 3.45
CA VAL A 39 15.12 10.98 2.08
C VAL A 39 13.69 10.44 2.06
N ARG A 40 13.05 10.39 3.23
CA ARG A 40 11.67 9.94 3.41
C ARG A 40 10.72 10.83 2.62
N GLN A 41 9.80 10.21 1.89
CA GLN A 41 8.76 10.92 1.15
C GLN A 41 7.50 11.10 2.00
N SER A 42 6.69 12.11 1.66
CA SER A 42 5.39 12.31 2.31
C SER A 42 4.42 11.16 2.01
N CYS A 43 3.44 10.99 2.91
CA CYS A 43 2.38 9.99 2.74
C CYS A 43 1.65 10.14 1.39
N GLU A 44 1.31 11.37 1.00
CA GLU A 44 0.68 11.67 -0.30
C GLU A 44 1.54 11.21 -1.49
N LYS A 45 2.84 11.49 -1.46
CA LYS A 45 3.74 11.11 -2.54
C LYS A 45 3.88 9.59 -2.64
N LYS A 46 3.96 8.90 -1.50
CA LYS A 46 3.98 7.43 -1.45
C LYS A 46 2.67 6.85 -1.96
N TYR A 47 1.53 7.42 -1.58
CA TYR A 47 0.23 7.04 -2.10
C TYR A 47 0.19 7.10 -3.64
N GLN A 48 0.60 8.22 -4.23
CA GLN A 48 0.65 8.37 -5.70
C GLN A 48 1.56 7.33 -6.35
N MET A 49 2.73 7.07 -5.76
CA MET A 49 3.67 6.05 -6.26
C MET A 49 3.08 4.64 -6.21
N ILE A 50 2.45 4.26 -5.09
CA ILE A 50 1.83 2.95 -4.91
C ILE A 50 0.64 2.81 -5.88
N ALA A 51 -0.23 3.81 -5.97
CA ALA A 51 -1.38 3.79 -6.86
C ALA A 51 -0.96 3.65 -8.33
N SER A 52 0.09 4.37 -8.74
CA SER A 52 0.69 4.23 -10.07
C SER A 52 1.24 2.81 -10.30
N ARG A 53 1.93 2.24 -9.30
CA ARG A 53 2.43 0.85 -9.38
C ARG A 53 1.30 -0.16 -9.57
N VAL A 54 0.18 0.02 -8.86
CA VAL A 54 -0.99 -0.87 -8.98
C VAL A 54 -1.59 -0.75 -10.37
N LYS A 55 -1.83 0.46 -10.86
CA LYS A 55 -2.43 0.71 -12.19
C LYS A 55 -1.58 0.15 -13.33
N ASN A 56 -0.25 0.20 -13.19
CA ASN A 56 0.70 -0.33 -14.17
C ASN A 56 1.04 -1.82 -13.97
N SER A 57 0.41 -2.50 -13.02
CA SER A 57 0.67 -3.92 -12.74
C SER A 57 -0.09 -4.84 -13.69
N LYS A 58 0.31 -6.12 -13.73
CA LYS A 58 -0.38 -7.18 -14.49
C LYS A 58 -1.65 -7.71 -13.81
N LEU A 59 -2.12 -7.05 -12.74
CA LEU A 59 -3.37 -7.39 -12.07
C LEU A 59 -4.56 -7.14 -13.00
N SER A 60 -5.62 -7.93 -12.86
CA SER A 60 -6.89 -7.61 -13.51
C SER A 60 -7.48 -6.31 -12.95
N ILE A 61 -8.36 -5.66 -13.72
CA ILE A 61 -9.01 -4.41 -13.30
C ILE A 61 -9.68 -4.57 -11.92
N THR A 62 -10.45 -5.65 -11.72
CA THR A 62 -11.09 -5.95 -10.43
C THR A 62 -10.08 -6.16 -9.29
N GLN A 63 -8.90 -6.72 -9.56
CA GLN A 63 -7.85 -6.88 -8.56
C GLN A 63 -7.20 -5.53 -8.22
N GLN A 64 -6.98 -4.67 -9.23
CA GLN A 64 -6.46 -3.32 -9.06
C GLN A 64 -7.42 -2.48 -8.21
N GLU A 65 -8.71 -2.48 -8.53
CA GLU A 65 -9.74 -1.76 -7.77
C GLU A 65 -9.79 -2.22 -6.32
N LYS A 66 -9.77 -3.53 -6.07
CA LYS A 66 -9.79 -4.08 -4.71
C LYS A 66 -8.60 -3.64 -3.86
N ILE A 67 -7.38 -3.63 -4.41
CA ILE A 67 -6.19 -3.25 -3.64
C ILE A 67 -6.08 -1.72 -3.52
N LEU A 68 -6.47 -0.96 -4.56
CA LEU A 68 -6.56 0.49 -4.50
C LEU A 68 -7.53 0.94 -3.41
N GLY A 69 -8.72 0.33 -3.32
CA GLY A 69 -9.69 0.67 -2.26
C GLY A 69 -9.09 0.54 -0.85
N VAL A 70 -8.30 -0.49 -0.59
CA VAL A 70 -7.60 -0.64 0.71
C VAL A 70 -6.50 0.40 0.90
N ILE A 71 -5.74 0.72 -0.15
CA ILE A 71 -4.70 1.77 -0.10
C ILE A 71 -5.35 3.14 0.17
N ASP A 72 -6.48 3.44 -0.48
CA ASP A 72 -7.24 4.67 -0.32
C ASP A 72 -7.77 4.78 1.11
N GLU A 73 -8.35 3.70 1.66
CA GLU A 73 -8.81 3.63 3.05
C GLU A 73 -7.68 3.94 4.04
N GLU A 74 -6.53 3.28 3.91
CA GLU A 74 -5.40 3.51 4.82
C GLU A 74 -4.77 4.90 4.65
N TYR A 75 -4.69 5.41 3.42
CA TYR A 75 -4.25 6.77 3.16
C TYR A 75 -5.15 7.80 3.86
N MET A 76 -6.48 7.66 3.75
CA MET A 76 -7.43 8.58 4.38
C MET A 76 -7.38 8.52 5.92
N LYS A 77 -7.12 7.34 6.50
CA LYS A 77 -6.91 7.21 7.94
C LYS A 77 -5.64 7.95 8.38
N LEU A 78 -4.55 7.77 7.64
CA LEU A 78 -3.26 8.40 7.94
C LEU A 78 -3.28 9.91 7.72
N SER A 79 -3.90 10.40 6.64
CA SER A 79 -3.97 11.84 6.37
C SER A 79 -4.71 12.57 7.48
N ARG A 80 -5.86 12.05 7.91
CA ARG A 80 -6.62 12.59 9.05
C ARG A 80 -5.83 12.55 10.34
N ALA A 81 -5.05 11.50 10.58
CA ALA A 81 -4.21 11.40 11.78
C ALA A 81 -3.03 12.39 11.78
N LEU A 82 -2.56 12.84 10.61
CA LEU A 82 -1.47 13.82 10.48
C LEU A 82 -1.97 15.27 10.52
N GLU A 83 -3.27 15.50 10.33
CA GLU A 83 -3.91 16.82 10.42
C GLU A 83 -4.31 17.21 11.86
N ASN A 84 -4.31 16.26 12.80
CA ASN A 84 -4.61 16.46 14.23
C ASN A 84 -3.32 16.50 15.07
#